data_AF-A0A947FS99-F1
#
_entry.id   AF-A0A947FS99-F1
#
_cell.length_a   1.000
_cell.length_b   1.000
_cell.length_c   1.000
_cell.angle_alpha   90.00
_cell.angle_beta   90.00
_cell.angle_gamma   90.00
#
_symmetry.space_group_name_H-M   'P 1'
#
loop_
_entity.id
_entity.type
_entity.pdbx_description
1 polymer ?
#
loop_
_entity_poly.entity_id
_entity_poly.type
_entity_poly.pdbx_seq_one_letter_code
_entity_poly.pdbx_strand_id
1 'polypeptide(L)'
;LYPGMYVAIYFQVGKSDALVVPSSAVVKRDEVTAIYVKQADNIQFRQIKTGREFNFADQPPMLEVLSGLRVDESIILEPSAAIAWLNSQPKSSEE
;
A
#
# COMPACT_ATOMS: atom_id res chain seq x y z
N LEU A 1 23.05 -37.06 -0.53
CA LEU A 1 23.83 -36.33 0.48
C LEU A 1 24.89 -37.27 1.02
N TYR A 2 26.16 -36.87 0.96
CA TYR A 2 27.27 -37.61 1.56
C TYR A 2 27.73 -36.89 2.84
N PRO A 3 28.32 -37.61 3.81
CA PRO A 3 28.94 -36.98 4.97
C PRO A 3 29.95 -35.89 4.54
N GLY A 4 29.86 -34.70 5.13
CA GLY A 4 30.70 -33.54 4.81
C GLY A 4 30.09 -32.54 3.81
N MET A 5 28.89 -32.77 3.30
CA MET A 5 28.19 -31.83 2.42
C MET A 5 27.26 -30.89 3.21
N TYR A 6 27.24 -29.61 2.83
CA TYR A 6 26.23 -28.64 3.28
C TYR A 6 25.00 -28.68 2.36
N VAL A 7 23.82 -28.47 2.94
CA VAL A 7 22.57 -28.30 2.19
C VAL A 7 21.79 -27.11 2.75
N ALA A 8 21.27 -26.27 1.86
CA ALA A 8 20.34 -25.21 2.22
C ALA A 8 18.94 -25.81 2.37
N ILE A 9 18.32 -25.59 3.52
CA ILE A 9 16.94 -26.04 3.81
C ILE A 9 16.11 -24.79 4.07
N TYR A 10 14.98 -24.67 3.38
CA TYR A 10 14.03 -23.59 3.60
C TYR A 10 12.92 -24.08 4.51
N PHE A 11 12.68 -23.36 5.60
CA PHE A 11 11.58 -23.63 6.53
C PHE A 11 10.48 -22.60 6.34
N GLN A 12 9.24 -23.06 6.18
CA GLN A 12 8.09 -22.18 6.27
C GLN A 12 7.69 -22.01 7.74
N VAL A 13 8.01 -20.85 8.31
CA VAL A 13 7.72 -20.53 9.72
C VAL A 13 6.50 -19.60 9.82
N GLY A 14 5.34 -20.20 10.11
CA GLY A 14 4.10 -19.47 10.40
C GLY A 14 3.35 -18.92 9.18
N LYS A 15 2.09 -18.54 9.41
CA LYS A 15 1.24 -17.76 8.50
C LYS A 15 0.66 -16.59 9.28
N SER A 16 0.67 -15.41 8.68
CA SER A 16 0.09 -14.19 9.26
C SER A 16 -0.73 -13.50 8.18
N ASP A 17 -1.90 -13.01 8.54
CA ASP A 17 -2.66 -12.14 7.66
C ASP A 17 -1.96 -10.78 7.54
N ALA A 18 -1.92 -10.26 6.33
CA ALA A 18 -1.29 -8.99 6.01
C ALA A 18 -2.25 -8.16 5.15
N LEU A 19 -2.39 -6.88 5.50
CA LEU A 19 -3.08 -5.94 4.64
C LEU A 19 -2.13 -5.55 3.51
N VAL A 20 -2.55 -5.75 2.26
CA VAL A 20 -1.74 -5.44 1.08
C VAL A 20 -2.51 -4.56 0.12
N VAL A 21 -1.78 -3.70 -0.59
CA VAL A 21 -2.31 -2.76 -1.58
C VAL A 21 -1.43 -2.76 -2.82
N PRO A 22 -1.95 -2.46 -4.03
CA PRO A 22 -1.10 -2.33 -5.21
C PRO A 22 -0.04 -1.24 -5.01
N SER A 23 1.22 -1.53 -5.35
CA SER A 23 2.32 -0.57 -5.20
C SER A 23 2.08 0.75 -5.97
N SER A 24 1.27 0.72 -7.05
CA SER A 24 0.90 1.90 -7.83
C SER A 24 0.03 2.91 -7.06
N ALA A 25 -0.74 2.46 -6.07
CA ALA A 25 -1.58 3.31 -5.24
C ALA A 25 -0.79 4.08 -4.18
N VAL A 26 0.46 3.67 -3.91
CA VAL A 26 1.32 4.24 -2.87
C VAL A 26 2.07 5.44 -3.44
N VAL A 27 1.89 6.59 -2.79
CA VAL A 27 2.60 7.83 -3.12
C VAL A 27 3.77 7.98 -2.16
N LYS A 28 4.97 8.13 -2.73
CA LYS A 28 6.16 8.57 -2.00
C LYS A 28 6.45 10.00 -2.42
N ARG A 29 6.19 10.96 -1.54
CA ARG A 29 6.48 12.37 -1.77
C ARG A 29 7.44 12.84 -0.69
N ASP A 30 8.67 13.13 -1.10
CA ASP A 30 9.78 13.53 -0.26
C ASP A 30 10.01 12.51 0.88
N GLU A 31 9.49 12.78 2.07
CA GLU A 31 9.65 11.94 3.26
C GLU A 31 8.36 11.20 3.68
N VAL A 32 7.24 11.47 3.00
CA VAL A 32 5.93 10.90 3.37
C VAL A 32 5.54 9.79 2.39
N THR A 33 5.30 8.61 2.95
CA THR A 33 4.66 7.48 2.25
C THR A 33 3.19 7.45 2.63
N ALA A 34 2.30 7.55 1.65
CA ALA A 34 0.88 7.75 1.88
C ALA A 34 0.02 7.18 0.75
N ILE A 35 -1.28 7.04 1.02
CA ILE A 35 -2.30 6.60 0.06
C ILE A 35 -3.47 7.58 0.09
N TYR A 36 -4.12 7.76 -1.06
CA TYR A 36 -5.40 8.45 -1.14
C TYR A 36 -6.54 7.50 -0.79
N VAL A 37 -7.23 7.78 0.32
CA VAL A 37 -8.39 7.02 0.79
C VAL A 37 -9.65 7.78 0.42
N LYS A 38 -10.60 7.10 -0.22
CA LYS A 38 -11.92 7.63 -0.51
C LYS A 38 -12.80 7.54 0.74
N GLN A 39 -13.28 8.68 1.20
CA GLN A 39 -14.35 8.79 2.19
C GLN A 39 -15.69 9.09 1.49
N ALA A 40 -16.77 9.19 2.27
CA ALA A 40 -18.12 9.44 1.75
C ALA A 40 -18.17 10.64 0.78
N ASP A 41 -17.62 11.78 1.22
CA ASP A 41 -17.73 13.05 0.49
C ASP A 41 -16.38 13.64 0.06
N ASN A 42 -15.26 12.99 0.42
CA ASN A 42 -13.93 13.54 0.17
C ASN A 42 -12.85 12.48 -0.05
N ILE A 43 -11.70 12.90 -0.58
CA ILE A 43 -10.48 12.12 -0.67
C ILE A 43 -9.51 12.62 0.40
N GLN A 44 -8.96 11.70 1.20
CA GLN A 44 -7.93 12.03 2.19
C GLN A 44 -6.59 11.46 1.81
N PHE A 45 -5.54 12.29 1.89
CA PHE A 45 -4.16 11.84 1.80
C PHE A 45 -3.71 11.33 3.16
N ARG A 46 -3.55 10.01 3.30
CA ARG A 46 -3.28 9.37 4.58
C ARG A 46 -1.90 8.73 4.59
N GLN A 47 -1.08 9.12 5.57
CA GLN A 47 0.21 8.50 5.80
C GLN A 47 0.02 7.04 6.22
N ILE A 48 0.85 6.17 5.64
CA ILE A 48 0.88 4.75 5.96
C ILE A 48 2.30 4.32 6.29
N LYS A 49 2.42 3.23 7.05
CA LYS A 49 3.68 2.53 7.24
C LYS A 49 3.66 1.29 6.36
N THR A 50 4.65 1.17 5.48
CA THR A 50 4.76 0.06 4.53
C THR A 50 5.71 -1.01 5.04
N GLY A 51 5.48 -2.26 4.63
CA GLY A 51 6.30 -3.42 4.94
C GLY A 51 6.97 -3.97 3.69
N ARG A 52 6.93 -5.31 3.56
CA ARG A 52 7.51 -6.02 2.42
C ARG A 52 6.69 -5.83 1.14
N GLU A 53 7.34 -5.99 0.01
CA GLU A 53 6.67 -6.13 -1.29
C GLU A 53 6.42 -7.61 -1.59
N PHE A 54 5.24 -7.91 -2.09
CA PHE A 54 4.80 -9.23 -2.52
C PHE A 54 4.57 -9.23 -4.02
N ASN A 55 5.16 -10.21 -4.68
CA ASN A 55 4.97 -10.45 -6.10
C ASN A 55 4.13 -11.73 -6.26
N PHE A 56 2.83 -11.56 -6.46
CA PHE A 56 1.94 -12.68 -6.75
C PHE A 56 1.91 -12.94 -8.26
N ALA A 57 1.74 -14.21 -8.66
CA ALA A 57 1.60 -14.56 -10.08
C ALA A 57 0.37 -13.84 -10.67
N ASP A 58 0.50 -13.32 -11.89
CA ASP A 58 -0.56 -12.64 -12.64
C ASP A 58 -1.17 -11.40 -11.97
N GLN A 59 -0.48 -10.80 -10.99
CA GLN A 59 -0.90 -9.58 -10.32
C GLN A 59 0.21 -8.52 -10.33
N PRO A 60 -0.14 -7.22 -10.25
CA PRO A 60 0.87 -6.18 -10.03
C PRO A 60 1.56 -6.36 -8.66
N PRO A 61 2.77 -5.80 -8.48
CA PRO A 61 3.44 -5.79 -7.18
C PRO A 61 2.50 -5.22 -6.10
N MET A 62 2.40 -5.95 -4.99
CA MET A 62 1.56 -5.60 -3.85
C MET A 62 2.44 -5.22 -2.68
N LEU A 63 2.19 -4.09 -2.05
CA LEU A 63 2.93 -3.62 -0.89
C LEU A 63 2.17 -3.90 0.40
N GLU A 64 2.85 -4.45 1.39
CA GLU A 64 2.29 -4.63 2.74
C GLU A 64 2.09 -3.28 3.44
N VAL A 65 0.95 -3.13 4.10
CA VAL A 65 0.62 -1.99 4.95
C VAL A 65 0.62 -2.44 6.41
N LEU A 66 1.59 -1.96 7.17
CA LEU A 66 1.77 -2.28 8.59
C LEU A 66 0.87 -1.41 9.49
N SER A 67 0.56 -0.18 9.07
CA SER A 67 -0.32 0.72 9.80
C SER A 67 -0.83 1.86 8.92
N GLY A 68 -1.93 2.49 9.33
CA GLY A 68 -2.49 3.68 8.67
C GLY A 68 -3.59 3.39 7.65
N LEU A 69 -3.94 2.12 7.44
CA LEU A 69 -5.07 1.71 6.62
C LEU A 69 -5.87 0.63 7.35
N ARG A 70 -7.19 0.63 7.19
CA ARG A 70 -8.07 -0.40 7.72
C ARG A 70 -8.60 -1.29 6.59
N VAL A 71 -8.99 -2.49 6.96
CA VAL A 71 -9.74 -3.40 6.08
C VAL A 71 -11.04 -2.70 5.65
N ASP A 72 -11.48 -2.97 4.43
CA ASP A 72 -12.68 -2.42 3.79
C ASP A 72 -12.66 -0.91 3.47
N GLU A 73 -11.53 -0.23 3.67
CA GLU A 73 -11.36 1.13 3.18
C GLU A 73 -11.14 1.16 1.66
N SER A 74 -11.85 2.05 0.97
CA SER A 74 -11.67 2.26 -0.47
C SER A 74 -10.48 3.18 -0.72
N ILE A 75 -9.53 2.71 -1.52
CA ILE A 75 -8.34 3.49 -1.92
C ILE A 75 -8.40 3.86 -3.40
N ILE A 76 -7.65 4.90 -3.77
CA ILE A 76 -7.49 5.28 -5.17
C ILE A 76 -6.23 4.64 -5.72
N LEU A 77 -6.39 3.87 -6.80
CA LEU A 77 -5.31 3.14 -7.45
C LEU A 77 -4.33 4.04 -8.21
N GLU A 78 -4.86 5.12 -8.79
CA GLU A 78 -4.10 6.07 -9.60
C GLU A 78 -3.98 7.42 -8.87
N PRO A 79 -2.82 7.75 -8.28
CA PRO A 79 -2.64 8.99 -7.52
C PRO A 79 -2.91 10.27 -8.32
N SER A 80 -2.65 10.24 -9.63
CA SER A 80 -2.92 11.36 -10.53
C SER A 80 -4.40 11.71 -10.61
N ALA A 81 -5.28 10.70 -10.61
CA ALA A 81 -6.73 10.88 -10.60
C ALA A 81 -7.21 11.52 -9.28
N ALA A 82 -6.61 11.12 -8.15
CA ALA A 82 -6.91 11.74 -6.85
C ALA A 82 -6.53 13.23 -6.82
N ILE A 83 -5.34 13.58 -7.33
CA ILE A 83 -4.87 14.96 -7.41
C ILE A 83 -5.76 15.79 -8.34
N ALA A 84 -6.14 15.25 -9.50
CA ALA A 84 -7.04 15.93 -10.43
C ALA A 84 -8.40 16.21 -9.79
N TRP A 85 -8.96 15.25 -9.07
CA TRP A 85 -10.21 15.43 -8.32
C TRP A 85 -10.08 16.52 -7.24
N LEU A 86 -9.01 16.48 -6.43
CA LEU A 86 -8.75 17.49 -5.40
C LEU A 86 -8.62 18.90 -5.97
N ASN A 87 -7.99 19.04 -7.15
CA ASN A 87 -7.84 20.33 -7.83
C ASN A 87 -9.14 20.83 -8.49
N SER A 88 -10.07 19.92 -8.82
CA SER A 88 -11.37 20.25 -9.42
C SER A 88 -12.42 20.70 -8.41
N GLN A 89 -12.20 20.43 -7.12
CA GLN A 89 -13.04 20.97 -6.06
C GLN A 89 -12.71 22.46 -5.90
N PRO A 90 -13.71 23.37 -5.92
CA PRO A 90 -13.48 24.74 -5.48
C PRO A 90 -12.97 24.65 -4.05
N LYS A 91 -11.83 25.28 -3.75
CA LYS A 91 -11.34 25.42 -2.36
C LYS A 91 -12.49 25.96 -1.53
N SER A 92 -13.19 25.10 -0.80
CA SER A 92 -14.19 25.52 0.16
C SER A 92 -13.44 26.30 1.21
N SER A 93 -13.65 27.61 1.18
CA SER A 93 -13.32 28.62 2.18
C SER A 93 -12.90 28.02 3.53
N GLU A 94 -11.62 28.20 3.85
CA GLU A 94 -11.24 28.52 5.22
C GLU A 94 -11.93 29.84 5.57
N GLU A 95 -13.06 29.75 6.26
CA GLU A 95 -13.60 30.80 7.14
C GLU A 95 -13.27 30.43 8.59
#